data_AF-A0A853F1G0-F1
#
_entry.id   AF-A0A853F1G0-F1
#
_cell.length_a   1.000
_cell.length_b   1.000
_cell.length_c   1.000
_cell.angle_alpha   90.00
_cell.angle_beta   90.00
_cell.angle_gamma   90.00
#
_symmetry.space_group_name_H-M   'P 1'
#
loop_
_entity.id
_entity.type
_entity.pdbx_description
1 polymer ?
#
loop_
_entity_poly.entity_id
_entity_poly.type
_entity_poly.pdbx_seq_one_letter_code
_entity_poly.pdbx_strand_id
1 'polypeptide(L)'
;MVVGEGNGTLKYYQNTSSTSNPAYEAKTGDSNPFNGIDVGGYSSPTLADIDGDGDLDLVVGENYGTLKYYQNTGTTSSPAYE
;
A
#
# COMPACT_ATOMS: atom_id res chain seq x y z
N MET A 1 -3.78 -6.49 -1.81
CA MET A 1 -2.62 -6.37 -2.72
C MET A 1 -2.43 -4.90 -3.05
N VAL A 2 -1.24 -4.37 -2.82
CA VAL A 2 -0.85 -3.02 -3.23
C VAL A 2 0.01 -3.13 -4.49
N VAL A 3 -0.19 -2.25 -5.46
CA VAL A 3 0.53 -2.22 -6.74
C VAL A 3 1.01 -0.80 -6.99
N GLY A 4 2.30 -0.64 -7.29
CA GLY A 4 2.84 0.63 -7.71
C GLY A 4 2.67 0.87 -9.20
N GLU A 5 2.50 2.14 -9.57
CA GLU A 5 2.20 2.59 -10.92
C GLU A 5 3.36 3.43 -11.50
N GLY A 6 3.42 3.51 -12.83
CA GLY A 6 4.45 4.31 -13.52
C GLY A 6 4.39 5.80 -13.20
N ASN A 7 3.24 6.32 -12.77
CA ASN A 7 3.04 7.71 -12.40
C ASN A 7 3.29 7.99 -10.91
N GLY A 8 3.77 7.01 -10.14
CA GLY A 8 4.10 7.14 -8.72
C GLY A 8 2.96 6.96 -7.73
N THR A 9 1.73 6.84 -8.21
CA THR A 9 0.58 6.50 -7.36
C THR A 9 0.55 5.02 -7.00
N LEU A 10 -0.31 4.65 -6.04
CA LEU A 10 -0.51 3.28 -5.58
C LEU A 10 -1.95 2.82 -5.81
N LYS A 11 -2.12 1.65 -6.41
CA LYS A 11 -3.42 0.96 -6.51
C LYS A 11 -3.59 -0.06 -5.38
N TYR A 12 -4.83 -0.19 -4.93
CA TYR A 12 -5.21 -1.21 -3.96
C TYR A 12 -6.25 -2.16 -4.53
N TYR A 13 -5.98 -3.45 -4.36
CA TYR A 13 -6.86 -4.54 -4.73
C TYR A 13 -7.15 -5.40 -3.49
N GLN A 14 -8.41 -5.45 -3.07
CA GLN A 14 -8.85 -6.26 -1.95
C GLN A 14 -9.26 -7.65 -2.44
N ASN A 15 -8.80 -8.71 -1.78
CA ASN A 15 -9.32 -10.06 -2.03
C ASN A 15 -10.74 -10.16 -1.44
N THR A 16 -11.72 -10.49 -2.27
CA THR A 16 -13.14 -10.62 -1.90
C THR A 16 -13.62 -12.07 -1.88
N SER A 17 -12.71 -13.02 -2.11
CA SER A 17 -12.98 -14.47 -2.16
C SER A 17 -12.02 -15.22 -1.23
N SER A 18 -12.02 -16.56 -1.29
CA SER A 18 -11.13 -17.42 -0.52
C SER A 18 -9.67 -17.32 -0.98
N THR A 19 -8.75 -17.78 -0.14
CA THR A 19 -7.33 -17.90 -0.48
C THR A 19 -7.05 -19.02 -1.49
N SER A 20 -7.93 -20.01 -1.59
CA SER A 20 -7.84 -21.12 -2.55
C SER A 20 -8.38 -20.79 -3.95
N ASN A 21 -9.19 -19.74 -4.06
CA ASN A 21 -9.72 -19.21 -5.32
C ASN A 21 -9.83 -17.68 -5.20
N PRO A 22 -8.69 -16.96 -5.26
CA PRO A 22 -8.65 -15.53 -4.97
C PRO A 22 -9.35 -14.75 -6.08
N ALA A 23 -10.13 -13.74 -5.68
CA ALA A 23 -10.77 -12.78 -6.57
C ALA A 23 -10.51 -11.38 -6.02
N TYR A 24 -10.05 -10.47 -6.87
CA TYR A 24 -9.62 -9.15 -6.45
C TYR A 24 -10.51 -8.06 -7.02
N GLU A 25 -10.90 -7.13 -6.16
CA GLU A 25 -11.63 -5.93 -6.53
C GLU A 25 -10.75 -4.70 -6.29
N ALA A 26 -10.67 -3.80 -7.27
CA ALA A 26 -9.97 -2.53 -7.12
C ALA A 26 -10.76 -1.62 -6.17
N LYS A 27 -10.07 -1.03 -5.19
CA LYS A 27 -10.63 0.01 -4.32
C LYS A 27 -10.07 1.36 -4.72
N THR A 28 -10.90 2.40 -4.61
CA THR A 28 -10.60 3.77 -5.06
C THR A 28 -11.10 4.80 -4.05
N GLY A 29 -10.63 6.04 -4.18
CA GLY A 29 -10.98 7.13 -3.27
C GLY A 29 -10.70 6.75 -1.82
N ASP A 30 -11.61 7.11 -0.92
CA ASP A 30 -11.48 6.85 0.53
C ASP A 30 -11.45 5.36 0.90
N SER A 31 -11.83 4.46 -0.03
CA SER A 31 -11.71 2.99 0.19
C SER A 31 -10.32 2.44 -0.12
N ASN A 32 -9.43 3.25 -0.68
CA ASN A 32 -8.02 2.92 -0.88
C ASN A 32 -7.19 3.60 0.23
N PRO A 33 -6.60 2.84 1.17
CA PRO A 33 -5.81 3.43 2.26
C PRO A 33 -4.52 4.11 1.76
N PHE A 34 -4.12 3.86 0.51
CA PHE A 34 -2.97 4.51 -0.13
C PHE A 34 -3.38 5.67 -1.04
N ASN A 35 -4.66 6.07 -1.02
CA ASN A 35 -5.17 7.15 -1.87
C ASN A 35 -4.44 8.47 -1.57
N GLY A 36 -3.95 9.14 -2.61
CA GLY A 36 -3.21 10.40 -2.49
C GLY A 36 -1.70 10.23 -2.26
N ILE A 37 -1.19 9.01 -2.02
CA ILE A 37 0.25 8.76 -1.97
C ILE A 37 0.81 8.83 -3.40
N ASP A 38 1.75 9.73 -3.61
CA ASP A 38 2.59 9.82 -4.82
C ASP A 38 4.06 9.84 -4.39
N VAL A 39 4.79 8.80 -4.78
CA VAL A 39 6.19 8.63 -4.40
C VAL A 39 7.18 9.04 -5.47
N GLY A 40 6.72 9.35 -6.70
CA GLY A 40 7.57 9.45 -7.89
C GLY A 40 7.53 8.19 -8.76
N GLY A 41 8.08 8.28 -9.97
CA GLY A 41 7.87 7.31 -11.04
C GLY A 41 8.23 5.84 -10.70
N TYR A 42 7.48 4.93 -11.32
CA TYR A 42 7.64 3.47 -11.16
C TYR A 42 7.69 3.03 -9.69
N SER A 43 6.65 3.40 -8.95
CA SER A 43 6.57 3.08 -7.53
C SER A 43 6.62 1.56 -7.30
N SER A 44 7.31 1.14 -6.25
CA SER A 44 7.56 -0.26 -5.91
C SER A 44 7.28 -0.46 -4.40
N PRO A 45 6.02 -0.68 -4.01
CA PRO A 45 5.61 -0.78 -2.61
C PRO A 45 5.96 -2.13 -1.99
N THR A 46 6.19 -2.14 -0.68
CA THR A 46 6.34 -3.31 0.19
C THR A 46 5.71 -3.01 1.54
N LEU A 47 5.03 -4.00 2.12
CA LEU A 47 4.42 -3.90 3.45
C LEU A 47 5.23 -4.76 4.44
N ALA A 48 5.55 -4.20 5.60
CA ALA A 48 6.24 -4.89 6.69
C ALA A 48 5.95 -4.19 8.02
N ASP A 49 5.93 -4.95 9.11
CA ASP A 49 5.90 -4.38 10.47
C ASP A 49 7.31 -3.87 10.82
N ILE A 50 7.53 -2.56 10.70
CA ILE A 50 8.87 -1.95 10.83
C ILE A 50 9.12 -1.43 12.24
N ASP A 51 8.08 -0.93 12.91
CA ASP A 51 8.19 -0.40 14.27
C ASP A 51 7.88 -1.43 15.37
N GLY A 52 7.35 -2.60 15.00
CA GLY A 52 7.14 -3.74 15.90
C GLY A 52 5.82 -3.68 16.68
N ASP A 53 4.85 -2.89 16.23
CA ASP A 53 3.56 -2.74 16.90
C ASP A 53 2.50 -3.78 16.46
N GLY A 54 2.84 -4.60 15.48
CA GLY A 54 2.02 -5.70 14.99
C GLY A 54 1.08 -5.33 13.84
N ASP A 55 1.16 -4.12 13.32
CA ASP A 55 0.54 -3.74 12.07
C ASP A 55 1.57 -3.54 10.93
N LEU A 56 1.09 -3.38 9.69
CA LEU A 56 1.98 -3.34 8.53
C LEU A 56 2.18 -1.90 8.06
N ASP A 57 3.42 -1.45 8.14
CA ASP A 57 3.88 -0.19 7.55
C ASP A 57 4.14 -0.33 6.05
N LEU A 58 4.22 0.81 5.36
CA LEU A 58 4.48 0.89 3.93
C LEU A 58 5.88 1.48 3.66
N VAL A 59 6.67 0.75 2.89
CA VAL A 59 7.89 1.28 2.26
C VAL A 59 7.68 1.27 0.74
N VAL A 60 8.03 2.37 0.09
CA VAL A 60 7.92 2.49 -1.36
C VAL A 60 9.24 2.97 -1.94
N GLY A 61 9.80 2.19 -2.85
CA GLY A 61 10.89 2.64 -3.71
C GLY A 61 10.36 3.33 -4.97
N GLU A 62 11.17 4.21 -5.54
CA GLU A 62 10.93 4.83 -6.86
C GLU A 62 12.18 4.70 -7.76
N ASN A 63 12.03 4.99 -9.06
CA ASN A 63 13.03 4.68 -10.09
C ASN A 63 14.40 5.38 -9.97
N TYR A 64 14.53 6.47 -9.20
CA TYR A 64 15.79 7.17 -8.90
C TYR A 64 16.45 6.67 -7.60
N GLY A 65 15.90 5.64 -6.96
CA GLY A 65 16.48 4.98 -5.80
C GLY A 65 16.10 5.61 -4.46
N THR A 66 15.18 6.57 -4.44
CA THR A 66 14.60 7.10 -3.20
C THR A 66 13.70 6.05 -2.57
N LEU A 67 13.80 5.93 -1.25
CA LEU A 67 12.85 5.16 -0.44
C LEU A 67 12.01 6.14 0.36
N LYS A 68 10.69 5.93 0.36
CA LYS A 68 9.75 6.61 1.24
C LYS A 68 9.16 5.58 2.20
N TYR A 69 9.07 5.96 3.47
CA TYR A 69 8.44 5.19 4.53
C TYR A 69 7.17 5.93 4.97
N TYR A 70 6.11 5.17 5.21
CA TYR A 70 4.87 5.65 5.78
C TYR A 70 4.48 4.71 6.92
N GLN A 71 4.34 5.26 8.12
CA GLN A 71 3.88 4.49 9.26
C GLN A 71 2.39 4.25 9.12
N ASN A 72 1.93 3.04 9.43
CA ASN A 72 0.52 2.81 9.63
C ASN A 72 0.12 3.24 11.06
N THR A 73 -0.51 4.39 11.20
CA THR A 73 -0.99 4.93 12.48
C THR A 73 -2.40 4.47 12.84
N GLY A 74 -2.99 3.64 11.99
CA GLY A 74 -4.35 3.12 12.13
C GLY A 74 -4.40 1.79 12.87
N THR A 75 -5.04 0.81 12.25
CA THR A 75 -5.11 -0.57 12.76
C THR A 75 -4.98 -1.54 11.59
N THR A 76 -4.66 -2.80 11.88
CA THR A 76 -4.61 -3.86 10.85
C THR A 76 -5.87 -3.98 9.99
N SER A 77 -7.07 -3.67 10.51
CA SER A 77 -8.34 -3.75 9.77
C SER A 77 -8.77 -2.43 9.13
N SER A 78 -8.20 -1.30 9.58
CA SER A 78 -8.46 0.04 9.07
C SER A 78 -7.16 0.84 9.09
N PRO A 79 -6.22 0.55 8.16
CA PRO A 79 -4.92 1.19 8.15
C PRO A 79 -5.02 2.64 7.68
N ALA A 80 -4.14 3.48 8.21
CA ALA A 80 -3.98 4.88 7.86
C ALA A 80 -2.50 5.21 7.79
N TYR A 81 -2.02 5.69 6.63
CA TYR A 81 -0.59 5.87 6.38
C TYR A 81 -0.20 7.34 6.43
N GLU A 82 0.82 7.67 7.23
CA GLU A 82 1.38 9.02 7.43
C GLU A 82 2.89 9.09 7.13
#